data_AF-A0A3N2MNW9-F1
#
_entry.id   AF-A0A3N2MNW9-F1
#
_cell.length_a   1.000
_cell.length_b   1.000
_cell.length_c   1.000
_cell.angle_alpha   90.00
_cell.angle_beta   90.00
_cell.angle_gamma   90.00
#
_symmetry.space_group_name_H-M   'P 1'
#
loop_
_entity.id
_entity.type
_entity.pdbx_description
1 polymer ?
#
loop_
_entity_poly.entity_id
_entity_poly.type
_entity_poly.pdbx_seq_one_letter_code
_entity_poly.pdbx_strand_id
1 'polypeptide(L)'
;MSKKALFAMLCATAMMAQQSDNFYRYGERKRYPVPDSGNGFSKTPPRAVDSRQLREFSIKGHKVMAYSKKDAITRLKHQKKI
;
A
#
# COMPACT_ATOMS: atom_id res chain seq x y z
N MET A 1 42.14 22.11 -34.84
CA MET A 1 41.99 20.70 -34.41
C MET A 1 41.94 19.78 -35.62
N SER A 2 42.59 18.62 -35.56
CA SER A 2 42.55 17.61 -36.62
C SER A 2 41.13 17.05 -36.78
N LYS A 3 40.67 16.82 -38.03
CA LYS A 3 39.36 16.19 -38.30
C LYS A 3 39.23 14.83 -37.63
N LYS A 4 40.34 14.09 -37.51
CA LYS A 4 40.39 12.79 -36.81
C LYS A 4 40.18 12.97 -35.30
N ALA A 5 40.74 14.03 -34.72
CA ALA A 5 40.57 14.35 -33.30
C ALA A 5 39.13 14.79 -33.00
N LEU A 6 38.51 15.57 -33.90
CA LEU A 6 37.11 15.98 -33.78
C LEU A 6 36.18 14.77 -33.88
N PHE A 7 36.43 13.87 -34.84
CA PHE A 7 35.67 12.63 -34.96
C PHE A 7 35.82 11.73 -33.73
N ALA A 8 37.03 11.57 -33.20
CA ALA A 8 37.27 10.82 -31.97
C ALA A 8 36.54 11.43 -30.77
N MET A 9 36.54 12.77 -30.64
CA MET A 9 35.76 13.45 -29.60
C MET A 9 34.26 13.21 -29.74
N LEU A 10 33.71 13.29 -30.96
CA LEU A 10 32.28 13.06 -31.22
C LEU A 10 31.88 11.61 -30.91
N CYS A 11 32.72 10.63 -31.27
CA CYS A 11 32.48 9.24 -30.92
C CYS A 11 32.51 9.02 -29.40
N ALA A 12 33.49 9.62 -28.70
CA ALA A 12 33.60 9.51 -27.25
C ALA A 12 32.39 10.12 -26.52
N THR A 13 31.89 11.29 -26.96
CA THR A 13 30.71 11.91 -26.35
C THR A 13 29.43 11.11 -26.62
N ALA A 14 29.28 10.55 -27.82
CA ALA A 14 28.15 9.68 -28.16
C ALA A 14 28.12 8.41 -27.30
N MET A 15 29.28 7.78 -27.06
CA MET A 15 29.37 6.59 -26.20
C MET A 15 29.04 6.90 -24.74
N MET A 16 29.47 8.05 -24.22
CA MET A 16 29.13 8.47 -22.86
C MET A 16 27.65 8.81 -22.69
N ALA A 17 27.04 9.47 -23.67
CA ALA A 17 25.59 9.75 -23.69
C ALA A 17 24.77 8.45 -23.73
N GLN A 18 25.20 7.46 -24.53
CA GLN A 18 24.53 6.16 -24.59
C GLN A 18 24.66 5.38 -23.28
N GLN A 19 25.80 5.45 -22.59
CA GLN A 19 25.98 4.84 -21.28
C GLN A 19 25.11 5.52 -20.20
N SER A 20 24.99 6.85 -20.21
CA SER A 20 24.10 7.56 -19.29
C SER A 20 22.62 7.23 -19.56
N ASP A 21 22.21 7.19 -20.83
CA ASP A 21 20.83 6.81 -21.18
C ASP A 21 20.53 5.37 -20.78
N ASN A 22 21.47 4.46 -21.02
CA ASN A 22 21.32 3.07 -20.58
C ASN A 22 21.22 2.97 -19.06
N PHE A 23 21.96 3.79 -18.29
CA PHE A 23 21.84 3.82 -16.83
C PHE A 23 20.45 4.28 -16.34
N TYR A 24 19.83 5.24 -17.02
CA TYR A 24 18.47 5.69 -16.66
C TYR A 24 17.34 4.81 -17.24
N ARG A 25 17.58 4.16 -18.39
CA ARG A 25 16.57 3.42 -19.17
C ARG A 25 16.56 1.91 -18.89
N TYR A 26 17.73 1.31 -18.69
CA TYR A 26 17.91 -0.14 -18.45
C TYR A 26 18.75 -0.45 -17.20
N GLY A 27 19.49 0.54 -16.70
CA GLY A 27 20.25 0.44 -15.47
C GLY A 27 19.28 0.20 -14.34
N GLU A 28 19.55 -0.85 -13.59
CA GLU A 28 18.85 -1.16 -12.37
C GLU A 28 18.94 0.06 -11.46
N ARG A 29 17.93 0.93 -11.50
CA ARG A 29 17.60 1.76 -10.35
C ARG A 29 17.66 0.78 -9.19
N LYS A 30 18.60 0.99 -8.27
CA LYS A 30 18.51 0.44 -6.92
C LYS A 30 17.09 0.75 -6.52
N ARG A 31 16.20 -0.24 -6.66
CA ARG A 31 14.85 -0.15 -6.12
C ARG A 31 15.17 -0.09 -4.65
N TYR A 32 15.25 1.12 -4.10
CA TYR A 32 14.97 1.30 -2.69
C TYR A 32 13.72 0.45 -2.48
N PRO A 33 13.74 -0.55 -1.59
CA PRO A 33 12.57 -1.36 -1.36
C PRO A 33 11.46 -0.34 -1.14
N VAL A 34 10.52 -0.29 -2.09
CA VAL A 34 9.36 0.58 -1.99
C VAL A 34 8.84 0.24 -0.61
N PRO A 35 8.87 1.16 0.36
CA PRO A 35 8.44 0.83 1.71
C PRO A 35 7.03 0.35 1.51
N ASP A 36 6.84 -0.95 1.76
CA ASP A 36 5.70 -1.76 1.35
C ASP A 36 4.48 -0.85 1.40
N SER A 37 4.09 -0.32 0.25
CA SER A 37 3.21 0.85 0.25
C SER A 37 1.93 0.31 0.82
N GLY A 38 1.65 0.68 2.07
CA GLY A 38 0.66 0.08 2.96
C GLY A 38 -0.80 0.25 2.50
N ASN A 39 -0.98 0.42 1.19
CA ASN A 39 -2.20 0.59 0.43
C ASN A 39 -2.56 -0.68 -0.36
N GLY A 40 -1.81 -1.78 -0.22
CA GLY A 40 -2.22 -3.08 -0.74
C GLY A 40 -3.38 -3.64 0.08
N PHE A 41 -4.51 -3.96 -0.56
CA PHE A 41 -5.54 -4.79 0.07
C PHE A 41 -4.88 -6.06 0.63
N SER A 42 -5.12 -6.36 1.91
CA SER A 42 -4.51 -7.52 2.56
C SER A 42 -4.81 -8.78 1.74
N LYS A 43 -3.77 -9.46 1.24
CA LYS A 43 -3.91 -10.74 0.50
C LYS A 43 -4.44 -11.87 1.38
N THR A 44 -4.50 -11.66 2.69
CA THR A 44 -5.15 -12.59 3.62
C THR A 44 -6.66 -12.54 3.40
N PRO A 45 -7.29 -13.65 2.99
CA PRO A 45 -8.74 -13.68 2.91
C PRO A 45 -9.30 -13.37 4.31
N PRO A 46 -10.32 -12.49 4.41
CA PRO A 46 -10.94 -12.21 5.69
C PRO A 46 -11.43 -13.54 6.27
N ARG A 47 -10.96 -13.89 7.48
CA ARG A 47 -11.43 -15.08 8.18
C ARG A 47 -12.94 -14.99 8.27
N ALA A 48 -13.64 -15.99 7.74
CA ALA A 48 -15.06 -16.16 7.96
C ALA A 48 -15.27 -16.46 9.45
N VAL A 49 -15.33 -15.41 10.26
CA VAL A 49 -15.72 -15.51 11.66
C VAL A 49 -17.20 -15.86 11.69
N ASP A 50 -17.51 -16.93 12.40
CA ASP A 50 -18.85 -17.47 12.51
C ASP A 50 -19.83 -16.36 12.90
N SER A 51 -20.78 -16.10 12.02
CA SER A 51 -21.43 -14.79 11.87
C SER A 51 -22.36 -14.39 13.04
N ARG A 52 -22.49 -15.24 14.07
CA ARG A 52 -23.41 -15.04 15.21
C ARG A 52 -22.82 -15.49 16.55
N GLN A 53 -21.59 -15.11 16.86
CA GLN A 53 -21.07 -15.26 18.22
C GLN A 53 -21.59 -14.14 19.14
N LEU A 54 -21.93 -14.51 20.37
CA LEU A 54 -22.26 -13.55 21.43
C LEU A 54 -20.97 -12.80 21.81
N ARG A 55 -20.91 -11.49 21.56
CA ARG A 55 -19.73 -10.67 21.82
C ARG A 55 -20.10 -9.34 22.47
N GLU A 56 -19.14 -8.73 23.14
CA GLU A 56 -19.30 -7.40 23.74
C GLU A 56 -19.26 -6.35 22.63
N PHE A 57 -20.28 -5.50 22.59
CA PHE A 57 -20.33 -4.31 21.75
C PHE A 57 -20.34 -3.07 22.62
N SER A 58 -19.47 -2.11 22.29
CA SER A 58 -19.51 -0.76 22.86
C SER A 58 -20.29 0.16 21.92
N ILE A 59 -21.43 0.68 22.38
CA ILE A 59 -22.28 1.62 21.62
C ILE A 59 -22.58 2.82 22.50
N LYS A 60 -22.20 4.03 22.06
CA LYS A 60 -22.37 5.30 22.79
C LYS A 60 -21.90 5.22 24.26
N GLY A 61 -20.82 4.50 24.54
CA GLY A 61 -20.28 4.34 25.90
C GLY A 61 -20.94 3.23 26.73
N HIS A 62 -21.96 2.53 26.20
CA HIS A 62 -22.57 1.37 26.86
C HIS A 62 -22.05 0.06 26.27
N LYS A 63 -21.58 -0.82 27.15
CA LYS A 63 -21.13 -2.17 26.84
C LYS A 63 -22.31 -3.13 26.94
N VAL A 64 -22.59 -3.88 25.87
CA VAL A 64 -23.70 -4.84 25.81
C VAL A 64 -23.27 -6.11 25.07
N MET A 65 -23.59 -7.26 25.64
CA MET A 65 -23.42 -8.56 24.97
C MET A 65 -24.54 -8.74 23.95
N ALA A 66 -24.19 -8.90 22.68
CA ALA A 66 -25.13 -9.10 21.60
C ALA A 66 -24.52 -9.95 20.48
N TYR A 67 -25.36 -10.43 19.56
CA TYR A 67 -24.90 -11.19 18.40
C TYR A 67 -24.46 -10.28 17.24
N SER A 68 -25.01 -9.06 17.18
CA SER A 68 -24.70 -8.08 16.15
C SER A 68 -24.80 -6.65 16.68
N LYS A 69 -24.22 -5.70 15.94
CA LYS A 69 -24.36 -4.26 16.23
C LYS A 69 -25.82 -3.81 16.22
N LYS A 70 -26.65 -4.36 15.32
CA LYS A 70 -28.09 -4.06 15.25
C LYS A 70 -28.81 -4.53 16.52
N ASP A 71 -28.56 -5.76 16.95
CA ASP A 71 -29.13 -6.34 18.18
C ASP A 71 -28.72 -5.54 19.42
N ALA A 72 -27.44 -5.17 19.53
CA ALA A 72 -26.94 -4.29 20.58
C ALA A 72 -27.70 -2.95 20.67
N ILE A 73 -27.95 -2.28 19.53
CA ILE A 73 -28.72 -1.03 19.49
C ILE A 73 -30.15 -1.27 19.95
N THR A 74 -30.80 -2.32 19.44
CA THR A 74 -32.19 -2.66 19.80
C THR A 74 -32.32 -2.88 21.31
N ARG A 75 -31.43 -3.67 21.91
CA ARG A 75 -31.41 -3.90 23.37
C ARG A 75 -31.22 -2.60 24.16
N LEU A 76 -30.32 -1.73 23.72
CA LEU A 76 -30.06 -0.45 24.40
C LEU A 76 -31.25 0.51 24.29
N LYS A 77 -31.96 0.52 23.15
CA LYS A 77 -33.22 1.27 22.97
C LYS A 77 -34.33 0.74 23.87
N HIS A 78 -34.49 -0.58 23.98
CA HIS A 78 -35.46 -1.18 24.90
C HIS A 78 -35.14 -0.86 26.36
N GLN A 79 -33.86 -0.74 26.71
CA GLN A 79 -33.40 -0.31 28.04
C GLN A 79 -33.45 1.20 28.25
N LYS A 80 -33.83 2.01 27.25
CA LYS A 80 -33.84 3.49 27.28
C LYS A 80 -32.49 4.11 27.69
N LYS A 81 -31.39 3.41 27.41
CA LYS A 81 -30.02 3.89 27.66
C LYS A 81 -29.48 4.72 26.50
N ILE A 82 -30.14 4.63 25.33
CA ILE A 82 -29.83 5.35 24.09
C ILE A 82 -31.13 5.83 23.45
#